data_AF-A0AAX1C6Y7-F1
#
_entry.id   AF-A0AAX1C6Y7-F1
#
_cell.length_a   1.000
_cell.length_b   1.000
_cell.length_c   1.000
_cell.angle_alpha   90.00
_cell.angle_beta   90.00
_cell.angle_gamma   90.00
#
_symmetry.space_group_name_H-M   'P 1'
#
loop_
_entity.id
_entity.type
_entity.pdbx_description
1 polymer ?
#
loop_
_entity_poly.entity_id
_entity_poly.type
_entity_poly.pdbx_seq_one_letter_code
_entity_poly.pdbx_strand_id
1 'polypeptide(L)'
;MNSYRENLQDTVGNALSALYTQQQQLQSQLYSAQYSLYYAQGAQLSAIENLTSTGAQLLASRIISDQGVKNDNLLTNLLSSATQVQVATATTVTNSATAAATAQTAAKAISKLAAELGSALNIAAAACYGTDIYKKTQEVNSFIRSTANYAEYVSKQAMDAAAASSEIIATDLLNQATTSQSVLKTLLMATNTQFDALSAQALTDQKAVAGASKAEKQAEGTLEDAERDMSAIKKTVADSNLALNFGLTAAVTDKADGITVRFTPYAQPFPSYPADAGVYPGNDGAIPDAAPVCHVFVVRADKSAGVKLEQVEALFNAYAASRFVPVTAAPYETTIMFPESGNTLADIDGDPLATGVDYVVYLYMALSLPYQKYINSFNNILSSASQTVNVRTPLSAAENVGFGADKKSVLFTIQSDNIGAQAFRVMLLPAWQPLTGGLLTDDAFEEKSADGSVIHFYFNKTIAAQISSANYQLAYCKATHIDNGAVIRVMEAAIPDDMTDNFGSPLIAGMYYLPVVLSVPSDSVEPNAYASAMSSLWATTPAVLVALAGSEDVTSVSTPPAVSASGDSTAAPADGDENNEQQTES
;
A
#
# COMPACT_ATOMS: atom_id res chain seq x y z
N MET A 1 -59.53 -13.50 -25.12
CA MET A 1 -58.59 -13.97 -24.08
C MET A 1 -57.12 -13.80 -24.48
N ASN A 2 -56.77 -13.72 -25.78
CA ASN A 2 -55.39 -13.48 -26.26
C ASN A 2 -54.80 -12.19 -25.69
N SER A 3 -55.56 -11.09 -25.75
CA SER A 3 -55.14 -9.80 -25.20
C SER A 3 -54.80 -9.79 -23.71
N TYR A 4 -55.45 -10.61 -22.88
CA TYR A 4 -55.17 -10.64 -21.44
C TYR A 4 -53.83 -11.33 -21.14
N ARG A 5 -53.53 -12.43 -21.83
CA ARG A 5 -52.27 -13.15 -21.66
C ARG A 5 -51.10 -12.38 -22.24
N GLU A 6 -51.28 -11.75 -23.40
CA GLU A 6 -50.29 -10.84 -23.99
C GLU A 6 -50.02 -9.64 -23.06
N ASN A 7 -51.07 -8.98 -22.57
CA ASN A 7 -50.91 -7.89 -21.60
C ASN A 7 -50.21 -8.35 -20.31
N LEU A 8 -50.49 -9.57 -19.83
CA LEU A 8 -49.80 -10.14 -18.66
C LEU A 8 -48.33 -10.42 -18.95
N GLN A 9 -48.01 -11.04 -20.09
CA GLN A 9 -46.65 -11.32 -20.52
C GLN A 9 -45.84 -10.01 -20.69
N ASP A 10 -46.45 -8.98 -21.30
CA ASP A 10 -45.86 -7.66 -21.46
C ASP A 10 -45.65 -6.98 -20.10
N THR A 11 -46.62 -7.06 -19.20
CA THR A 11 -46.51 -6.47 -17.85
C THR A 11 -45.41 -7.15 -17.03
N VAL A 12 -45.37 -8.49 -17.04
CA VAL A 12 -44.32 -9.27 -16.36
C VAL A 12 -42.96 -9.00 -16.98
N GLY A 13 -42.88 -8.94 -18.32
CA GLY A 13 -41.65 -8.64 -19.04
C GLY A 13 -41.11 -7.25 -18.71
N ASN A 14 -41.97 -6.23 -18.69
CA ASN A 14 -41.60 -4.87 -18.32
C ASN A 14 -41.17 -4.77 -16.85
N ALA A 15 -41.87 -5.45 -15.93
CA ALA A 15 -41.51 -5.46 -14.52
C ALA A 15 -40.16 -6.15 -14.26
N LEU A 16 -39.92 -7.32 -14.86
CA LEU A 16 -38.64 -8.02 -14.73
C LEU A 16 -37.52 -7.26 -15.41
N SER A 17 -37.75 -6.67 -16.59
CA SER A 17 -36.76 -5.81 -17.26
C SER A 17 -36.38 -4.59 -16.42
N ALA A 18 -37.34 -3.97 -15.74
CA ALA A 18 -37.06 -2.88 -14.79
C ALA A 18 -36.21 -3.37 -13.61
N LEU A 19 -36.51 -4.55 -13.04
CA LEU A 19 -35.72 -5.14 -11.97
C LEU A 19 -34.30 -5.51 -12.41
N TYR A 20 -34.12 -6.07 -13.61
CA TYR A 20 -32.80 -6.36 -14.18
C TYR A 20 -31.99 -5.07 -14.44
N THR A 21 -32.65 -4.01 -14.92
CA THR A 21 -32.02 -2.70 -15.11
C THR A 21 -31.57 -2.11 -13.77
N GLN A 22 -32.43 -2.19 -12.74
CA GLN A 22 -32.09 -1.75 -11.39
C GLN A 22 -30.95 -2.59 -10.79
N GLN A 23 -30.94 -3.91 -11.00
CA GLN A 23 -29.85 -4.78 -10.59
C GLN A 23 -28.53 -4.37 -11.26
N GLN A 24 -28.54 -4.07 -12.56
CA GLN A 24 -27.34 -3.59 -13.26
C GLN A 24 -26.86 -2.23 -12.73
N GLN A 25 -27.79 -1.32 -12.41
CA GLN A 25 -27.48 -0.03 -11.79
C GLN A 25 -26.83 -0.22 -10.41
N LEU A 26 -27.43 -1.06 -9.55
CA LEU A 26 -26.87 -1.39 -8.24
C LEU A 26 -25.53 -2.11 -8.36
N GLN A 27 -25.30 -2.91 -9.41
CA GLN A 27 -24.02 -3.55 -9.67
C GLN A 27 -22.94 -2.53 -10.02
N SER A 28 -23.29 -1.51 -10.81
CA SER A 28 -22.40 -0.38 -11.09
C SER A 28 -22.11 0.43 -9.82
N GLN A 29 -23.10 0.64 -8.96
CA GLN A 29 -22.90 1.33 -7.67
C GLN A 29 -22.01 0.53 -6.72
N LEU A 30 -22.21 -0.78 -6.65
CA LEU A 30 -21.34 -1.69 -5.89
C LEU A 30 -19.89 -1.60 -6.37
N TYR A 31 -19.65 -1.66 -7.69
CA TYR A 31 -18.31 -1.47 -8.23
C TYR A 31 -17.75 -0.08 -7.88
N SER A 32 -18.56 0.98 -7.99
CA SER A 32 -18.14 2.32 -7.59
C SER A 32 -17.75 2.39 -6.11
N ALA A 33 -18.49 1.74 -5.22
CA ALA A 33 -18.19 1.69 -3.80
C ALA A 33 -16.90 0.90 -3.51
N GLN A 34 -16.68 -0.22 -4.21
CA GLN A 34 -15.44 -0.98 -4.15
C GLN A 34 -14.22 -0.14 -4.57
N TYR A 35 -14.32 0.61 -5.67
CA TYR A 35 -13.24 1.52 -6.10
C TYR A 35 -13.00 2.63 -5.06
N SER A 36 -14.07 3.23 -4.53
CA SER A 36 -13.96 4.27 -3.51
C SER A 36 -13.23 3.77 -2.27
N LEU A 37 -13.54 2.55 -1.79
CA LEU A 37 -12.85 1.94 -0.66
C LEU A 37 -11.37 1.69 -0.97
N TYR A 38 -11.07 1.11 -2.13
CA TYR A 38 -9.69 0.86 -2.58
C TYR A 38 -8.84 2.13 -2.60
N TYR A 39 -9.34 3.22 -3.21
CA TYR A 39 -8.59 4.48 -3.27
C TYR A 39 -8.48 5.16 -1.90
N ALA A 40 -9.51 5.05 -1.05
CA ALA A 40 -9.45 5.59 0.31
C ALA A 40 -8.42 4.85 1.17
N GLN A 41 -8.33 3.53 1.04
CA GLN A 41 -7.30 2.71 1.69
C GLN A 41 -5.91 3.07 1.18
N GLY A 42 -5.72 3.24 -0.12
CA GLY A 42 -4.46 3.73 -0.69
C GLY A 42 -4.03 5.07 -0.09
N ALA A 43 -4.95 6.04 0.00
CA ALA A 43 -4.67 7.34 0.60
C ALA A 43 -4.31 7.24 2.10
N GLN A 44 -4.93 6.33 2.83
CA GLN A 44 -4.60 6.07 4.24
C GLN A 44 -3.20 5.47 4.38
N LEU A 45 -2.86 4.49 3.56
CA LEU A 45 -1.53 3.87 3.53
C LEU A 45 -0.45 4.92 3.26
N SER A 46 -0.60 5.73 2.20
CA SER A 46 0.36 6.80 1.89
C SER A 46 0.47 7.83 3.02
N ALA A 47 -0.62 8.16 3.71
CA ALA A 47 -0.57 9.08 4.85
C ALA A 47 0.21 8.49 6.04
N ILE A 48 0.05 7.19 6.32
CA ILE A 48 0.78 6.48 7.38
C ILE A 48 2.27 6.39 7.05
N GLU A 49 2.62 6.09 5.80
CA GLU A 49 4.01 6.06 5.33
C GLU A 49 4.69 7.41 5.51
N ASN A 50 4.03 8.50 5.09
CA ASN A 50 4.53 9.85 5.27
C ASN A 50 4.75 10.18 6.76
N LEU A 51 3.77 9.90 7.62
CA LEU A 51 3.90 10.12 9.07
C LEU A 51 5.07 9.32 9.67
N THR A 52 5.25 8.07 9.23
CA THR A 52 6.34 7.20 9.70
C THR A 52 7.70 7.75 9.27
N SER A 53 7.83 8.19 8.01
CA SER A 53 9.04 8.81 7.47
C SER A 53 9.38 10.12 8.20
N THR A 54 8.40 11.02 8.37
CA THR A 54 8.56 12.26 9.13
C THR A 54 8.93 11.98 10.59
N GLY A 55 8.32 10.97 11.22
CA GLY A 55 8.63 10.56 12.59
C GLY A 55 10.08 10.08 12.76
N ALA A 56 10.60 9.30 11.81
CA ALA A 56 11.99 8.84 11.82
C ALA A 56 12.98 10.02 11.66
N GLN A 57 12.71 10.94 10.74
CA GLN A 57 13.52 12.15 10.56
C GLN A 57 13.49 13.05 11.79
N LEU A 58 12.31 13.23 12.40
CA LEU A 58 12.14 14.03 13.61
C LEU A 58 12.95 13.47 14.79
N LEU A 59 12.95 12.14 14.96
CA LEU A 59 13.77 11.48 15.99
C LEU A 59 15.27 11.72 15.75
N ALA A 60 15.73 11.62 14.50
CA ALA A 60 17.12 11.90 14.15
C ALA A 60 17.49 13.36 14.47
N SER A 61 16.68 14.34 14.04
CA SER A 61 16.92 15.75 14.35
C SER A 61 16.92 16.05 15.86
N ARG A 62 16.05 15.38 16.63
CA ARG A 62 16.01 15.49 18.10
C ARG A 62 17.33 15.05 18.74
N ILE A 63 17.85 13.89 18.32
CA ILE A 63 19.12 13.35 18.84
C ILE A 63 20.28 14.29 18.53
N ILE A 64 20.34 14.83 17.29
CA ILE A 64 21.38 15.77 16.88
C ILE A 64 21.29 17.07 17.69
N SER A 65 20.08 17.62 17.90
CA SER A 65 19.88 18.85 18.69
C SER A 65 20.30 18.66 20.16
N ASP A 66 19.90 17.56 20.81
CA ASP A 66 20.28 17.27 22.20
C ASP A 66 21.81 17.17 22.35
N GLN A 67 22.49 16.50 21.43
CA GLN A 67 23.95 16.44 21.44
C GLN A 67 24.60 17.80 21.12
N GLY A 68 24.00 18.58 20.22
CA GLY A 68 24.45 19.93 19.88
C GLY A 68 24.45 20.87 21.08
N VAL A 69 23.41 20.86 21.91
CA VAL A 69 23.32 21.66 23.14
C VAL A 69 24.41 21.28 24.14
N LYS A 70 24.66 19.98 24.34
CA LYS A 70 25.75 19.51 25.23
C LYS A 70 27.12 20.01 24.76
N ASN A 71 27.37 19.95 23.46
CA ASN A 71 28.62 20.41 22.87
C ASN A 71 28.78 21.94 22.97
N ASP A 72 27.71 22.72 22.84
CA ASP A 72 27.76 24.20 22.95
C ASP A 72 28.10 24.66 24.38
N ASN A 73 27.58 23.95 25.38
CA ASN A 73 27.96 24.18 26.78
C ASN A 73 29.45 23.92 27.02
N LEU A 74 30.00 22.84 26.45
CA LEU A 74 31.43 22.54 26.54
C LEU A 74 32.29 23.60 25.83
N LEU A 75 31.88 24.05 24.64
CA LEU A 75 32.60 25.09 23.90
C LEU A 75 32.53 26.45 24.59
N THR A 76 31.43 26.77 25.28
CA THR A 76 31.33 27.98 26.09
C THR A 76 32.34 27.98 27.22
N ASN A 77 32.52 26.84 27.89
CA ASN A 77 33.58 26.69 28.90
C ASN A 77 34.98 26.80 28.28
N LEU A 78 35.21 26.14 27.14
CA LEU A 78 36.49 26.20 26.43
C LEU A 78 36.85 27.64 26.02
N LEU A 79 35.89 28.41 25.49
CA LEU A 79 36.10 29.80 25.10
C LEU A 79 36.45 30.67 26.32
N SER A 80 35.77 30.47 27.44
CA SER A 80 36.07 31.17 28.70
C SER A 80 37.49 30.86 29.19
N SER A 81 37.88 29.59 29.19
CA SER A 81 39.23 29.16 29.54
C SER A 81 40.29 29.72 28.58
N ALA A 82 40.07 29.66 27.27
CA ALA A 82 40.99 30.21 26.27
C ALA A 82 41.17 31.73 26.43
N THR A 83 40.08 32.45 26.76
CA THR A 83 40.14 33.89 27.06
C THR A 83 41.00 34.18 28.29
N GLN A 84 40.81 33.42 29.37
CA GLN A 84 41.63 33.58 30.59
C GLN A 84 43.10 33.28 30.33
N VAL A 85 43.41 32.22 29.56
CA VAL A 85 44.78 31.86 29.17
C VAL A 85 45.42 32.98 28.34
N GLN A 86 44.69 33.59 27.41
CA GLN A 86 45.19 34.70 26.60
C GLN A 86 45.53 35.93 27.46
N VAL A 87 44.66 36.31 28.40
CA VAL A 87 44.91 37.43 29.33
C VAL A 87 46.10 37.16 30.23
N ALA A 88 46.18 35.95 30.80
CA ALA A 88 47.28 35.55 31.68
C ALA A 88 48.62 35.51 30.92
N THR A 89 48.62 34.95 29.71
CA THR A 89 49.82 34.88 28.85
C THR A 89 50.31 36.27 28.46
N ALA A 90 49.42 37.17 28.02
CA ALA A 90 49.77 38.54 27.67
C ALA A 90 50.39 39.31 28.86
N THR A 91 49.84 39.10 30.06
CA THR A 91 50.37 39.66 31.31
C THR A 91 51.76 39.09 31.64
N THR A 92 51.93 37.77 31.53
CA THR A 92 53.22 37.08 31.76
C THR A 92 54.30 37.54 30.78
N VAL A 93 53.98 37.69 29.50
CA VAL A 93 54.90 38.21 28.48
C VAL A 93 55.37 39.63 28.86
N THR A 94 54.43 40.51 29.21
CA THR A 94 54.73 41.89 29.60
C THR A 94 55.60 41.97 30.85
N ASN A 95 55.25 41.21 31.89
CA ASN A 95 55.99 41.17 33.15
C ASN A 95 57.39 40.57 32.97
N SER A 96 57.51 39.48 32.20
CA SER A 96 58.80 38.82 31.95
C SER A 96 59.74 39.68 31.11
N ALA A 97 59.21 40.36 30.08
CA ALA A 97 59.98 41.33 29.30
C ALA A 97 60.48 42.50 30.17
N THR A 98 59.63 43.01 31.06
CA THR A 98 59.98 44.08 32.00
C THR A 98 61.08 43.61 32.96
N ALA A 99 60.92 42.44 33.57
CA ALA A 99 61.90 41.86 34.49
C ALA A 99 63.26 41.62 33.79
N ALA A 100 63.27 41.10 32.56
CA ALA A 100 64.46 40.91 31.76
C ALA A 100 65.18 42.25 31.46
N ALA A 101 64.43 43.29 31.11
CA ALA A 101 64.98 44.63 30.88
C ALA A 101 65.60 45.22 32.16
N THR A 102 64.96 45.05 33.32
CA THR A 102 65.50 45.48 34.62
C THR A 102 66.76 44.69 34.98
N ALA A 103 66.75 43.36 34.83
CA ALA A 103 67.91 42.50 35.08
C ALA A 103 69.11 42.86 34.18
N GLN A 104 68.86 43.13 32.89
CA GLN A 104 69.90 43.60 31.96
C GLN A 104 70.47 44.95 32.38
N THR A 105 69.62 45.88 32.82
CA THR A 105 70.06 47.20 33.30
C THR A 105 70.93 47.07 34.55
N ALA A 106 70.53 46.23 35.51
CA ALA A 106 71.31 45.94 36.71
C ALA A 106 72.65 45.27 36.36
N ALA A 107 72.65 44.27 35.47
CA ALA A 107 73.87 43.60 35.03
C ALA A 107 74.86 44.58 34.36
N LYS A 108 74.36 45.48 33.49
CA LYS A 108 75.17 46.55 32.88
C LYS A 108 75.81 47.47 33.93
N ALA A 109 75.06 47.85 34.97
CA ALA A 109 75.59 48.68 36.05
C ALA A 109 76.69 47.96 36.85
N ILE A 110 76.50 46.66 37.16
CA ILE A 110 77.48 45.83 37.85
C ILE A 110 78.75 45.66 37.00
N SER A 111 78.61 45.39 35.69
CA SER A 111 79.76 45.27 34.79
C SER A 111 80.53 46.59 34.66
N LYS A 112 79.83 47.73 34.67
CA LYS A 112 80.48 49.05 34.72
C LYS A 112 81.25 49.26 36.02
N LEU A 113 80.65 48.94 37.17
CA LEU A 113 81.34 48.98 38.47
C LEU A 113 82.58 48.07 38.49
N ALA A 114 82.48 46.88 37.89
CA ALA A 114 83.61 45.96 37.78
C ALA A 114 84.75 46.53 36.93
N ALA A 115 84.44 47.23 35.84
CA ALA A 115 85.44 47.92 35.03
C ALA A 115 86.11 49.07 35.81
N GLU A 116 85.33 49.87 36.54
CA GLU A 116 85.83 50.97 37.38
C GLU A 116 86.72 50.45 38.52
N LEU A 117 86.34 49.36 39.18
CA LEU A 117 87.17 48.70 40.22
C LEU A 117 88.45 48.07 39.66
N GLY A 118 88.40 47.52 38.44
CA GLY A 118 89.60 47.07 37.74
C GLY A 118 90.58 48.22 37.49
N SER A 119 90.07 49.38 37.09
CA SER A 119 90.87 50.61 36.97
C SER A 119 91.43 51.07 38.32
N ALA A 120 90.61 51.08 39.36
CA ALA A 120 91.03 51.44 40.72
C ALA A 120 92.13 50.50 41.26
N LEU A 121 92.06 49.19 40.96
CA LEU A 121 93.10 48.24 41.32
C LEU A 121 94.43 48.56 40.62
N ASN A 122 94.40 48.90 39.32
CA ASN A 122 95.60 49.31 38.59
C ASN A 122 96.24 50.56 39.20
N ILE A 123 95.43 51.54 39.64
CA ILE A 123 95.91 52.73 40.34
C ILE A 123 96.51 52.36 41.70
N ALA A 124 95.81 51.56 42.51
CA ALA A 124 96.29 51.14 43.83
C ALA A 124 97.59 50.32 43.75
N ALA A 125 97.72 49.47 42.73
CA ALA A 125 98.92 48.70 42.44
C ALA A 125 100.12 49.61 42.11
N ALA A 126 99.89 50.71 41.39
CA ALA A 126 100.93 51.67 41.03
C ALA A 126 101.31 52.61 42.18
N ALA A 127 100.34 53.03 43.01
CA ALA A 127 100.54 54.09 44.01
C ALA A 127 100.89 53.57 45.42
N CYS A 128 100.37 52.42 45.83
CA CYS A 128 100.44 51.96 47.23
C CYS A 128 100.63 50.44 47.32
N TYR A 129 101.49 49.87 46.47
CA TYR A 129 101.73 48.42 46.39
C TYR A 129 102.12 47.83 47.76
N GLY A 130 101.52 46.68 48.10
CA GLY A 130 101.81 45.96 49.35
C GLY A 130 101.10 46.48 50.61
N THR A 131 100.42 47.64 50.54
CA THR A 131 99.61 48.18 51.64
C THR A 131 98.27 47.45 51.80
N ASP A 132 97.60 47.65 52.93
CA ASP A 132 96.26 47.12 53.17
C ASP A 132 95.22 47.64 52.18
N ILE A 133 95.40 48.89 51.69
CA ILE A 133 94.55 49.48 50.65
C ILE A 133 94.64 48.66 49.37
N TYR A 134 95.86 48.35 48.91
CA TYR A 134 96.06 47.51 47.72
C TYR A 134 95.44 46.12 47.88
N LYS A 135 95.67 45.45 49.02
CA LYS A 135 95.11 44.11 49.29
C LYS A 135 93.57 44.12 49.32
N LYS A 136 92.97 45.13 49.95
CA LYS A 136 91.51 45.27 50.00
C LYS A 136 90.91 45.60 48.64
N THR A 137 91.54 46.45 47.83
CA THR A 137 91.08 46.72 46.45
C THR A 137 91.20 45.47 45.57
N GLN A 138 92.23 44.63 45.77
CA GLN A 138 92.38 43.36 45.07
C GLN A 138 91.26 42.37 45.43
N GLU A 139 90.96 42.21 46.73
CA GLU A 139 89.84 41.39 47.22
C GLU A 139 88.50 41.85 46.62
N VAL A 140 88.22 43.16 46.70
CA VAL A 140 86.97 43.74 46.17
C VAL A 140 86.85 43.55 44.67
N ASN A 141 87.92 43.75 43.90
CA ASN A 141 87.92 43.51 42.45
C ASN A 141 87.67 42.04 42.08
N SER A 142 88.21 41.10 42.87
CA SER A 142 87.95 39.67 42.70
C SER A 142 86.48 39.33 42.92
N PHE A 143 85.89 39.81 44.02
CA PHE A 143 84.46 39.58 44.30
C PHE A 143 83.56 40.22 43.25
N ILE A 144 83.84 41.47 42.85
CA ILE A 144 82.98 42.17 41.89
C ILE A 144 83.03 41.55 40.49
N ARG A 145 84.19 41.02 40.07
CA ARG A 145 84.32 40.29 38.79
C ARG A 145 83.49 39.01 38.79
N SER A 146 83.50 38.27 39.89
CA SER A 146 82.63 37.09 40.06
C SER A 146 81.15 37.50 40.00
N THR A 147 80.77 38.54 40.73
CA THR A 147 79.40 39.09 40.71
C THR A 147 78.98 39.57 39.32
N ALA A 148 79.87 40.19 38.55
CA ALA A 148 79.58 40.63 37.17
C ALA A 148 79.32 39.44 36.24
N ASN A 149 80.13 38.39 36.31
CA ASN A 149 79.89 37.15 35.55
C ASN A 149 78.55 36.50 35.91
N TYR A 150 78.21 36.45 37.21
CA TYR A 150 76.90 35.95 37.66
C TYR A 150 75.76 36.84 37.18
N ALA A 151 75.92 38.17 37.20
CA ALA A 151 74.89 39.10 36.74
C ALA A 151 74.61 38.97 35.24
N GLU A 152 75.65 38.77 34.42
CA GLU A 152 75.50 38.49 32.98
C GLU A 152 74.77 37.17 32.73
N TYR A 153 75.12 36.12 33.48
CA TYR A 153 74.43 34.83 33.41
C TYR A 153 72.94 34.95 33.79
N VAL A 154 72.62 35.67 34.88
CA VAL A 154 71.23 35.91 35.30
C VAL A 154 70.47 36.74 34.27
N SER A 155 71.10 37.77 33.69
CA SER A 155 70.49 38.55 32.60
C SER A 155 70.17 37.69 31.39
N LYS A 156 71.06 36.75 31.02
CA LYS A 156 70.81 35.80 29.94
C LYS A 156 69.60 34.91 30.26
N GLN A 157 69.57 34.30 31.44
CA GLN A 157 68.43 33.47 31.86
C GLN A 157 67.10 34.24 31.87
N ALA A 158 67.10 35.51 32.28
CA ALA A 158 65.91 36.35 32.24
C ALA A 158 65.44 36.63 30.80
N MET A 159 66.38 36.84 29.86
CA MET A 159 66.05 36.98 28.43
C MET A 159 65.51 35.69 27.84
N ASP A 160 66.11 34.55 28.16
CA ASP A 160 65.65 33.23 27.71
C ASP A 160 64.22 32.93 28.24
N ALA A 161 63.93 33.27 29.51
CA ALA A 161 62.60 33.13 30.10
C ALA A 161 61.56 34.06 29.45
N ALA A 162 61.93 35.30 29.11
CA ALA A 162 61.06 36.22 28.39
C ALA A 162 60.76 35.72 26.97
N ALA A 163 61.77 35.23 26.26
CA ALA A 163 61.60 34.63 24.93
C ALA A 163 60.66 33.41 24.97
N ALA A 164 60.89 32.47 25.89
CA ALA A 164 60.03 31.30 26.07
C ALA A 164 58.57 31.68 26.40
N SER A 165 58.36 32.75 27.18
CA SER A 165 57.02 33.25 27.49
C SER A 165 56.32 33.81 26.24
N SER A 166 57.05 34.43 25.32
CA SER A 166 56.51 34.99 24.08
C SER A 166 56.17 33.95 23.01
N GLU A 167 56.68 32.71 23.12
CA GLU A 167 56.34 31.62 22.20
C GLU A 167 54.94 31.04 22.44
N ILE A 168 54.29 31.35 23.57
CA ILE A 168 52.97 30.82 23.90
C ILE A 168 51.90 31.38 22.96
N ILE A 169 51.29 30.50 22.15
CA ILE A 169 50.34 30.85 21.07
C ILE A 169 48.89 30.99 21.58
N ALA A 170 48.69 31.74 22.67
CA ALA A 170 47.37 31.84 23.32
C ALA A 170 46.30 32.54 22.47
N THR A 171 46.70 33.46 21.59
CA THR A 171 45.78 34.15 20.67
C THR A 171 45.18 33.19 19.64
N ASP A 172 45.97 32.27 19.08
CA ASP A 172 45.46 31.32 18.09
C ASP A 172 44.54 30.30 18.73
N LEU A 173 44.81 29.89 19.98
CA LEU A 173 43.89 29.05 20.77
C LEU A 173 42.53 29.73 20.96
N LEU A 174 42.51 31.02 21.30
CA LEU A 174 41.27 31.80 21.43
C LEU A 174 40.52 31.92 20.10
N ASN A 175 41.24 32.17 19.00
CA ASN A 175 40.66 32.25 17.66
C ASN A 175 40.02 30.92 17.26
N GLN A 176 40.71 29.79 17.45
CA GLN A 176 40.19 28.46 17.15
C GLN A 176 38.94 28.14 18.00
N ALA A 177 38.97 28.41 19.30
CA ALA A 177 37.80 28.22 20.18
C ALA A 177 36.59 29.05 19.72
N THR A 178 36.83 30.30 19.29
CA THR A 178 35.80 31.20 18.76
C THR A 178 35.19 30.66 17.47
N THR A 179 36.02 30.22 16.52
CA THR A 179 35.56 29.64 15.26
C THR A 179 34.76 28.35 15.49
N SER A 180 35.25 27.44 16.33
CA SER A 180 34.53 26.20 16.66
C SER A 180 33.17 26.47 17.29
N GLN A 181 33.07 27.44 18.21
CA GLN A 181 31.79 27.82 18.81
C GLN A 181 30.83 28.39 17.76
N SER A 182 31.32 29.25 16.85
CA SER A 182 30.49 29.83 15.79
C SER A 182 29.91 28.75 14.87
N VAL A 183 30.74 27.81 14.41
CA VAL A 183 30.30 26.72 13.51
C VAL A 183 29.26 25.83 14.19
N LEU A 184 29.48 25.46 15.45
CA LEU A 184 28.52 24.64 16.19
C LEU A 184 27.18 25.36 16.37
N LYS A 185 27.19 26.67 16.68
CA LYS A 185 25.96 27.46 16.80
C LYS A 185 25.17 27.52 15.49
N THR A 186 25.86 27.63 14.35
CA THR A 186 25.22 27.56 13.02
C THR A 186 24.57 26.19 12.80
N LEU A 187 25.26 25.10 13.13
CA LEU A 187 24.72 23.74 13.01
C LEU A 187 23.50 23.53 13.93
N LEU A 188 23.58 23.99 15.18
CA LEU A 188 22.48 23.88 16.14
C LEU A 188 21.25 24.68 15.68
N MET A 189 21.46 25.89 15.16
CA MET A 189 20.38 26.71 14.58
C MET A 189 19.69 26.01 13.42
N ALA A 190 20.44 25.49 12.45
CA ALA A 190 19.90 24.77 11.31
C ALA A 190 19.13 23.49 11.75
N THR A 191 19.69 22.74 12.70
CA THR A 191 19.05 21.53 13.25
C THR A 191 17.75 21.86 13.97
N ASN A 192 17.72 22.94 14.76
CA ASN A 192 16.51 23.37 15.45
C ASN A 192 15.43 23.83 14.47
N THR A 193 15.80 24.58 13.42
CA THR A 193 14.87 24.94 12.34
C THR A 193 14.29 23.70 11.65
N GLN A 194 15.12 22.68 11.38
CA GLN A 194 14.65 21.42 10.82
C GLN A 194 13.73 20.66 11.78
N PHE A 195 14.07 20.61 13.07
CA PHE A 195 13.24 19.99 14.11
C PHE A 195 11.86 20.66 14.21
N ASP A 196 11.81 22.00 14.20
CA ASP A 196 10.55 22.75 14.25
C ASP A 196 9.70 22.49 12.99
N ALA A 197 10.34 22.47 11.80
CA ALA A 197 9.67 22.17 10.54
C ALA A 197 9.11 20.73 10.52
N LEU A 198 9.90 19.73 10.93
CA LEU A 198 9.47 18.33 11.00
C LEU A 198 8.39 18.12 12.07
N SER A 199 8.44 18.85 13.19
CA SER A 199 7.40 18.80 14.22
C SER A 199 6.07 19.33 13.69
N ALA A 200 6.09 20.44 12.95
CA ALA A 200 4.91 20.98 12.28
C ALA A 200 4.39 20.04 11.17
N GLN A 201 5.30 19.40 10.43
CA GLN A 201 4.94 18.40 9.43
C GLN A 201 4.31 17.16 10.07
N ALA A 202 4.84 16.65 11.17
CA ALA A 202 4.28 15.49 11.87
C ALA A 202 2.83 15.73 12.33
N LEU A 203 2.51 16.95 12.78
CA LEU A 203 1.12 17.33 13.10
C LEU A 203 0.23 17.39 11.85
N THR A 204 0.78 17.82 10.73
CA THR A 204 0.08 17.86 9.43
C THR A 204 -0.19 16.45 8.92
N ASP A 205 0.82 15.58 8.95
CA ASP A 205 0.73 14.17 8.56
C ASP A 205 -0.25 13.42 9.47
N GLN A 206 -0.24 13.68 10.78
CA GLN A 206 -1.20 13.07 11.70
C GLN A 206 -2.65 13.50 11.42
N LYS A 207 -2.88 14.76 11.04
CA LYS A 207 -4.19 15.21 10.57
C LYS A 207 -4.57 14.56 9.23
N ALA A 208 -3.60 14.37 8.33
CA ALA A 208 -3.82 13.69 7.06
C ALA A 208 -4.22 12.22 7.27
N VAL A 209 -3.54 11.50 8.17
CA VAL A 209 -3.90 10.13 8.58
C VAL A 209 -5.32 10.08 9.16
N ALA A 210 -5.66 11.00 10.06
CA ALA A 210 -7.01 11.07 10.63
C ALA A 210 -8.09 11.36 9.57
N GLY A 211 -7.80 12.25 8.62
CA GLY A 211 -8.67 12.57 7.49
C GLY A 211 -8.87 11.38 6.55
N ALA A 212 -7.77 10.72 6.17
CA ALA A 212 -7.79 9.54 5.30
C ALA A 212 -8.51 8.35 5.96
N SER A 213 -8.25 8.09 7.24
CA SER A 213 -8.96 7.04 8.00
C SER A 213 -10.46 7.31 8.09
N LYS A 214 -10.88 8.57 8.28
CA LYS A 214 -12.31 8.91 8.25
C LYS A 214 -12.93 8.67 6.87
N ALA A 215 -12.23 9.04 5.79
CA ALA A 215 -12.71 8.82 4.43
C ALA A 215 -12.81 7.33 4.10
N GLU A 216 -11.84 6.52 4.55
CA GLU A 216 -11.86 5.06 4.43
C GLU A 216 -13.10 4.46 5.13
N LYS A 217 -13.38 4.87 6.37
CA LYS A 217 -14.56 4.42 7.12
C LYS A 217 -15.88 4.80 6.45
N GLN A 218 -15.94 5.96 5.82
CA GLN A 218 -17.13 6.37 5.06
C GLN A 218 -17.31 5.54 3.79
N ALA A 219 -16.23 5.23 3.08
CA ALA A 219 -16.25 4.38 1.91
C ALA A 219 -16.63 2.94 2.26
N GLU A 220 -16.15 2.44 3.40
CA GLU A 220 -16.51 1.14 3.95
C GLU A 220 -18.01 1.02 4.23
N GLY A 221 -18.60 2.00 4.94
CA GLY A 221 -20.06 2.02 5.16
C GLY A 221 -20.86 2.09 3.86
N THR A 222 -20.36 2.84 2.86
CA THR A 222 -21.01 2.92 1.54
C THR A 222 -20.96 1.58 0.80
N LEU A 223 -19.88 0.82 0.94
CA LEU A 223 -19.77 -0.52 0.36
C LEU A 223 -20.76 -1.48 1.02
N GLU A 224 -20.87 -1.44 2.35
CA GLU A 224 -21.81 -2.29 3.09
C GLU A 224 -23.27 -2.04 2.66
N ASP A 225 -23.66 -0.77 2.53
CA ASP A 225 -24.99 -0.41 2.04
C ASP A 225 -25.22 -0.91 0.60
N ALA A 226 -24.24 -0.73 -0.28
CA ALA A 226 -24.33 -1.22 -1.66
C ALA A 226 -24.42 -2.75 -1.76
N GLU A 227 -23.72 -3.49 -0.89
CA GLU A 227 -23.81 -4.95 -0.80
C GLU A 227 -25.18 -5.43 -0.29
N ARG A 228 -25.73 -4.75 0.71
CA ARG A 228 -27.09 -5.00 1.21
C ARG A 228 -28.14 -4.77 0.14
N ASP A 229 -28.05 -3.66 -0.59
CA ASP A 229 -28.95 -3.35 -1.71
C ASP A 229 -28.84 -4.38 -2.83
N MET A 230 -27.60 -4.80 -3.16
CA MET A 230 -27.35 -5.84 -4.15
C MET A 230 -27.95 -7.20 -3.73
N SER A 231 -27.83 -7.56 -2.46
CA SER A 231 -28.43 -8.78 -1.91
C SER A 231 -29.96 -8.73 -1.98
N ALA A 232 -30.55 -7.59 -1.58
CA ALA A 232 -31.99 -7.36 -1.61
C ALA A 232 -32.57 -7.42 -3.04
N ILE A 233 -31.92 -6.79 -4.01
CA ILE A 233 -32.39 -6.83 -5.41
C ILE A 233 -32.22 -8.22 -6.02
N LYS A 234 -31.11 -8.93 -5.73
CA LYS A 234 -30.90 -10.32 -6.20
C LYS A 234 -32.01 -11.24 -5.72
N LYS A 235 -32.37 -11.14 -4.44
CA LYS A 235 -33.49 -11.89 -3.88
C LYS A 235 -34.82 -11.52 -4.54
N THR A 236 -35.10 -10.22 -4.68
CA THR A 236 -36.33 -9.72 -5.30
C THR A 236 -36.49 -10.19 -6.75
N VAL A 237 -35.39 -10.16 -7.53
CA VAL A 237 -35.33 -10.67 -8.90
C VAL A 237 -35.59 -12.18 -8.91
N ALA A 238 -34.91 -12.95 -8.06
CA ALA A 238 -35.08 -14.40 -8.00
C ALA A 238 -36.52 -14.80 -7.64
N ASP A 239 -37.09 -14.18 -6.60
CA ASP A 239 -38.45 -14.45 -6.13
C ASP A 239 -39.50 -14.03 -7.18
N SER A 240 -39.32 -12.86 -7.81
CA SER A 240 -40.22 -12.38 -8.87
C SER A 240 -40.13 -13.24 -10.13
N ASN A 241 -38.93 -13.64 -10.54
CA ASN A 241 -38.72 -14.49 -11.71
C ASN A 241 -39.29 -15.90 -11.47
N LEU A 242 -39.13 -16.45 -10.26
CA LEU A 242 -39.73 -17.72 -9.87
C LEU A 242 -41.26 -17.66 -9.91
N ALA A 243 -41.85 -16.60 -9.35
CA ALA A 243 -43.31 -16.46 -9.24
C ALA A 243 -43.99 -16.09 -10.58
N LEU A 244 -43.35 -15.26 -11.41
CA LEU A 244 -44.00 -14.64 -12.58
C LEU A 244 -43.49 -15.18 -13.92
N ASN A 245 -42.30 -15.78 -13.95
CA ASN A 245 -41.64 -16.17 -15.20
C ASN A 245 -40.97 -17.55 -15.09
N PHE A 246 -41.64 -18.46 -14.39
CA PHE A 246 -41.28 -19.88 -14.32
C PHE A 246 -39.86 -20.14 -13.78
N GLY A 247 -39.27 -19.19 -13.06
CA GLY A 247 -37.87 -19.27 -12.61
C GLY A 247 -36.88 -19.44 -13.77
N LEU A 248 -37.22 -18.94 -14.96
CA LEU A 248 -36.39 -19.07 -16.15
C LEU A 248 -35.06 -18.34 -15.94
N THR A 249 -33.98 -19.10 -15.91
CA THR A 249 -32.62 -18.60 -15.74
C THR A 249 -31.75 -19.08 -16.88
N ALA A 250 -30.90 -18.19 -17.38
CA ALA A 250 -29.91 -18.48 -18.39
C ALA A 250 -28.53 -18.14 -17.81
N ALA A 251 -27.62 -19.10 -17.82
CA ALA A 251 -26.27 -18.96 -17.30
C ALA A 251 -25.27 -19.46 -18.34
N VAL A 252 -24.06 -18.90 -18.32
CA VAL A 252 -22.96 -19.42 -19.14
C VAL A 252 -22.51 -20.76 -18.56
N THR A 253 -22.20 -21.72 -19.42
CA THR A 253 -21.57 -23.00 -19.04
C THR A 253 -20.21 -22.79 -18.38
N ASP A 254 -19.76 -23.74 -17.55
CA ASP A 254 -18.46 -23.64 -16.88
C ASP A 254 -17.27 -23.51 -17.85
N LYS A 255 -17.41 -24.06 -19.06
CA LYS A 255 -16.40 -23.98 -20.13
C LYS A 255 -16.60 -22.77 -21.05
N ALA A 256 -17.62 -21.96 -20.82
CA ALA A 256 -18.04 -20.85 -21.67
C ALA A 256 -18.23 -21.22 -23.15
N ASP A 257 -18.72 -22.43 -23.40
CA ASP A 257 -18.96 -23.01 -24.73
C ASP A 257 -20.45 -23.11 -25.08
N GLY A 258 -21.31 -22.54 -24.22
CA GLY A 258 -22.76 -22.59 -24.36
C GLY A 258 -23.52 -21.88 -23.24
N ILE A 259 -24.85 -21.92 -23.35
CA ILE A 259 -25.80 -21.34 -22.39
C ILE A 259 -26.59 -22.48 -21.73
N THR A 260 -26.49 -22.60 -20.42
CA THR A 260 -27.33 -23.48 -19.61
C THR A 260 -28.60 -22.75 -19.21
N VAL A 261 -29.74 -23.39 -19.47
CA VAL A 261 -31.06 -22.85 -19.18
C VAL A 261 -31.74 -23.74 -18.16
N ARG A 262 -32.29 -23.14 -17.11
CA ARG A 262 -33.07 -23.82 -16.07
C ARG A 262 -34.40 -23.12 -15.86
N PHE A 263 -35.46 -23.89 -15.64
CA PHE A 263 -36.79 -23.36 -15.37
C PHE A 263 -37.64 -24.36 -14.57
N THR A 264 -38.79 -23.90 -14.09
CA THR A 264 -39.83 -24.72 -13.49
C THR A 264 -41.02 -24.80 -14.46
N PRO A 265 -41.43 -25.99 -14.92
CA PRO A 265 -42.50 -26.11 -15.91
C PRO A 265 -43.83 -25.61 -15.34
N TYR A 266 -44.76 -25.32 -16.24
CA TYR A 266 -46.13 -24.96 -15.86
C TYR A 266 -46.76 -26.05 -14.97
N ALA A 267 -47.05 -25.70 -13.72
CA ALA A 267 -47.86 -26.52 -12.83
C ALA A 267 -49.33 -26.13 -12.97
N GLN A 268 -50.20 -27.10 -13.26
CA GLN A 268 -51.62 -26.84 -13.34
C GLN A 268 -52.16 -26.37 -11.98
N PRO A 269 -52.92 -25.24 -11.91
CA PRO A 269 -53.36 -24.67 -10.64
C PRO A 269 -54.32 -25.57 -9.85
N PHE A 270 -55.14 -26.36 -10.57
CA PHE A 270 -56.15 -27.23 -9.99
C PHE A 270 -55.97 -28.65 -10.52
N PRO A 271 -55.11 -29.48 -9.89
CA PRO A 271 -54.91 -30.87 -10.31
C PRO A 271 -56.11 -31.76 -9.98
N SER A 272 -56.96 -31.33 -9.05
CA SER A 272 -58.21 -31.99 -8.67
C SER A 272 -59.26 -30.95 -8.33
N TYR A 273 -60.52 -31.36 -8.35
CA TYR A 273 -61.62 -30.51 -7.87
C TYR A 273 -61.42 -30.18 -6.38
N PRO A 274 -61.68 -28.93 -5.96
CA PRO A 274 -61.76 -28.58 -4.54
C PRO A 274 -62.81 -29.45 -3.83
N ALA A 275 -62.56 -29.81 -2.57
CA ALA A 275 -63.45 -30.69 -1.80
C ALA A 275 -64.90 -30.16 -1.70
N ASP A 276 -65.06 -28.83 -1.75
CA ASP A 276 -66.36 -28.15 -1.61
C ASP A 276 -67.01 -27.79 -2.96
N ALA A 277 -66.45 -28.25 -4.09
CA ALA A 277 -66.93 -27.87 -5.43
C ALA A 277 -68.25 -28.56 -5.84
N GLY A 278 -68.76 -29.50 -5.04
CA GLY A 278 -69.99 -30.25 -5.34
C GLY A 278 -69.86 -31.25 -6.50
N VAL A 279 -68.62 -31.55 -6.93
CA VAL A 279 -68.29 -32.47 -8.03
C VAL A 279 -67.91 -33.84 -7.45
N TYR A 280 -68.52 -34.92 -7.96
CA TYR A 280 -68.27 -36.28 -7.46
C TYR A 280 -67.28 -37.03 -8.36
N PRO A 281 -66.08 -37.41 -7.87
CA PRO A 281 -65.10 -38.13 -8.65
C PRO A 281 -65.67 -39.48 -9.14
N GLY A 282 -65.93 -39.61 -10.44
CA GLY A 282 -66.48 -40.81 -11.07
C GLY A 282 -67.62 -40.55 -12.07
N ASN A 283 -68.42 -39.50 -11.88
CA ASN A 283 -69.52 -39.13 -12.79
C ASN A 283 -69.20 -37.92 -13.70
N ASP A 284 -68.42 -36.96 -13.20
CA ASP A 284 -68.21 -35.65 -13.87
C ASP A 284 -66.87 -35.53 -14.63
N GLY A 285 -66.14 -36.63 -14.76
CA GLY A 285 -64.81 -36.66 -15.37
C GLY A 285 -63.70 -36.15 -14.44
N ALA A 286 -62.44 -36.49 -14.74
CA ALA A 286 -61.28 -35.91 -14.07
C ALA A 286 -60.81 -34.67 -14.84
N ILE A 287 -60.20 -33.70 -14.14
CA ILE A 287 -59.52 -32.58 -14.79
C ILE A 287 -58.37 -33.18 -15.64
N PRO A 288 -58.36 -32.99 -16.98
CA PRO A 288 -57.29 -33.50 -17.81
C PRO A 288 -55.96 -32.88 -17.43
N ASP A 289 -54.88 -33.65 -17.42
CA ASP A 289 -53.55 -33.13 -17.09
C ASP A 289 -53.06 -32.14 -18.15
N ALA A 290 -52.50 -31.02 -17.70
CA ALA A 290 -51.92 -30.00 -18.57
C ALA A 290 -50.73 -30.52 -19.39
N ALA A 291 -49.96 -31.47 -18.84
CA ALA A 291 -48.82 -32.16 -19.46
C ALA A 291 -48.00 -31.27 -20.43
N PRO A 292 -47.37 -30.18 -19.94
CA PRO A 292 -46.72 -29.19 -20.79
C PRO A 292 -45.47 -29.76 -21.48
N VAL A 293 -45.41 -29.64 -22.80
CA VAL A 293 -44.20 -29.94 -23.59
C VAL A 293 -43.38 -28.65 -23.72
N CYS A 294 -42.23 -28.63 -23.06
CA CYS A 294 -41.40 -27.43 -22.92
C CYS A 294 -40.34 -27.35 -24.04
N HIS A 295 -40.22 -26.18 -24.65
CA HIS A 295 -39.23 -25.87 -25.66
C HIS A 295 -38.55 -24.55 -25.31
N VAL A 296 -37.23 -24.51 -25.42
CA VAL A 296 -36.41 -23.33 -25.15
C VAL A 296 -35.83 -22.81 -26.46
N PHE A 297 -35.77 -21.49 -26.62
CA PHE A 297 -35.12 -20.86 -27.76
C PHE A 297 -34.37 -19.58 -27.35
N VAL A 298 -33.39 -19.21 -28.16
CA VAL A 298 -32.48 -18.08 -27.91
C VAL A 298 -32.79 -16.94 -28.87
N VAL A 299 -32.77 -15.72 -28.35
CA VAL A 299 -32.98 -14.49 -29.13
C VAL A 299 -31.85 -13.52 -28.79
N ARG A 300 -31.35 -12.79 -29.78
CA ARG A 300 -30.44 -11.68 -29.50
C ARG A 300 -31.14 -10.61 -28.65
N ALA A 301 -30.47 -10.08 -27.65
CA ALA A 301 -31.08 -9.17 -26.67
C ALA A 301 -31.69 -7.92 -27.32
N ASP A 302 -31.10 -7.40 -28.41
CA ASP A 302 -31.57 -6.25 -29.18
C ASP A 302 -32.90 -6.48 -29.91
N LYS A 303 -33.28 -7.74 -30.13
CA LYS A 303 -34.54 -8.14 -30.81
C LYS A 303 -35.60 -8.68 -29.84
N SER A 304 -35.31 -8.73 -28.55
CA SER A 304 -36.19 -9.30 -27.51
C SER A 304 -37.58 -8.65 -27.45
N ALA A 305 -37.68 -7.33 -27.61
CA ALA A 305 -38.93 -6.58 -27.54
C ALA A 305 -39.95 -6.95 -28.64
N GLY A 306 -39.50 -7.60 -29.73
CA GLY A 306 -40.35 -8.00 -30.85
C GLY A 306 -41.03 -9.36 -30.67
N VAL A 307 -40.64 -10.17 -29.68
CA VAL A 307 -41.04 -11.57 -29.57
C VAL A 307 -42.48 -11.70 -29.07
N LYS A 308 -43.38 -12.17 -29.94
CA LYS A 308 -44.80 -12.43 -29.62
C LYS A 308 -45.19 -13.87 -29.85
N LEU A 309 -46.21 -14.35 -29.12
CA LEU A 309 -46.68 -15.73 -29.19
C LEU A 309 -47.01 -16.19 -30.63
N GLU A 310 -47.77 -15.39 -31.39
CA GLU A 310 -48.16 -15.75 -32.76
C GLU A 310 -46.96 -15.95 -33.70
N GLN A 311 -45.92 -15.12 -33.56
CA GLN A 311 -44.69 -15.24 -34.35
C GLN A 311 -43.91 -16.48 -33.95
N VAL A 312 -43.80 -16.74 -32.64
CA VAL A 312 -43.13 -17.94 -32.11
C VAL A 312 -43.84 -19.20 -32.57
N GLU A 313 -45.18 -19.24 -32.59
CA GLU A 313 -45.95 -20.38 -33.08
C GLU A 313 -45.76 -20.62 -34.59
N ALA A 314 -45.72 -19.56 -35.39
CA ALA A 314 -45.42 -19.67 -36.82
C ALA A 314 -44.00 -20.22 -37.07
N LEU A 315 -43.01 -19.74 -36.32
CA LEU A 315 -41.62 -20.20 -36.41
C LEU A 315 -41.43 -21.62 -35.88
N PHE A 316 -42.14 -21.99 -34.82
CA PHE A 316 -42.12 -23.35 -34.27
C PHE A 316 -42.63 -24.36 -35.31
N ASN A 317 -43.75 -24.06 -35.98
CA ASN A 317 -44.30 -24.95 -37.01
C ASN A 317 -43.37 -25.14 -38.24
N ALA A 318 -42.56 -24.13 -38.57
CA ALA A 318 -41.66 -24.18 -39.72
C ALA A 318 -40.25 -24.72 -39.39
N TYR A 319 -39.74 -24.45 -38.17
CA TYR A 319 -38.32 -24.60 -37.84
C TYR A 319 -38.07 -25.21 -36.44
N ALA A 320 -39.02 -25.96 -35.88
CA ALA A 320 -38.90 -26.58 -34.55
C ALA A 320 -37.54 -27.27 -34.30
N ALA A 321 -37.06 -28.07 -35.25
CA ALA A 321 -35.83 -28.86 -35.05
C ALA A 321 -34.52 -28.06 -35.09
N SER A 322 -34.51 -26.83 -35.65
CA SER A 322 -33.29 -26.03 -35.83
C SER A 322 -33.20 -24.80 -34.92
N ARG A 323 -34.33 -24.33 -34.36
CA ARG A 323 -34.42 -23.11 -33.54
C ARG A 323 -34.93 -23.34 -32.12
N PHE A 324 -35.46 -24.53 -31.82
CA PHE A 324 -36.04 -24.85 -30.52
C PHE A 324 -35.43 -26.12 -29.95
N VAL A 325 -35.15 -26.10 -28.63
CA VAL A 325 -34.61 -27.24 -27.90
C VAL A 325 -35.70 -27.82 -27.01
N PRO A 326 -36.15 -29.07 -27.24
CA PRO A 326 -37.13 -29.71 -26.38
C PRO A 326 -36.49 -30.10 -25.04
N VAL A 327 -37.23 -29.89 -23.94
CA VAL A 327 -36.83 -30.26 -22.57
C VAL A 327 -37.90 -31.17 -22.00
N THR A 328 -37.56 -32.45 -21.82
CA THR A 328 -38.57 -33.53 -21.69
C THR A 328 -38.61 -34.20 -20.32
N ALA A 329 -37.65 -33.96 -19.42
CA ALA A 329 -37.63 -34.57 -18.08
C ALA A 329 -36.97 -33.67 -17.03
N ALA A 330 -37.29 -33.92 -15.76
CA ALA A 330 -36.65 -33.25 -14.62
C ALA A 330 -35.22 -33.80 -14.38
N PRO A 331 -34.23 -32.96 -14.01
CA PRO A 331 -34.32 -31.51 -13.84
C PRO A 331 -34.57 -30.81 -15.19
N TYR A 332 -35.49 -29.83 -15.19
CA TYR A 332 -35.87 -29.09 -16.41
C TYR A 332 -34.77 -28.10 -16.78
N GLU A 333 -33.70 -28.68 -17.31
CA GLU A 333 -32.44 -28.04 -17.61
C GLU A 333 -31.96 -28.50 -18.98
N THR A 334 -31.41 -27.58 -19.77
CA THR A 334 -30.79 -27.90 -21.05
C THR A 334 -29.62 -26.97 -21.32
N THR A 335 -28.66 -27.45 -22.10
CA THR A 335 -27.49 -26.67 -22.50
C THR A 335 -27.51 -26.47 -24.01
N ILE A 336 -27.43 -25.20 -24.41
CA ILE A 336 -27.38 -24.75 -25.79
C ILE A 336 -25.92 -24.47 -26.12
N MET A 337 -25.26 -25.41 -26.78
CA MET A 337 -23.85 -25.30 -27.18
C MET A 337 -23.70 -24.38 -28.38
N PHE A 338 -22.58 -23.67 -28.44
CA PHE A 338 -22.25 -22.81 -29.58
C PHE A 338 -21.70 -23.66 -30.75
N PRO A 339 -21.74 -23.15 -32.00
CA PRO A 339 -21.44 -23.93 -33.21
C PRO A 339 -20.05 -24.57 -33.21
N GLU A 340 -19.06 -23.93 -32.60
CA GLU A 340 -17.68 -24.43 -32.51
C GLU A 340 -17.53 -25.65 -31.58
N SER A 341 -18.54 -25.94 -30.75
CA SER A 341 -18.48 -26.93 -29.66
C SER A 341 -19.40 -28.13 -29.85
N GLY A 342 -20.15 -28.22 -30.96
CA GLY A 342 -20.79 -29.47 -31.40
C GLY A 342 -22.29 -29.45 -31.70
N ASN A 343 -23.01 -28.33 -31.60
CA ASN A 343 -24.41 -28.23 -32.07
C ASN A 343 -24.70 -26.94 -32.84
N THR A 344 -25.47 -27.07 -33.93
CA THR A 344 -25.89 -26.00 -34.85
C THR A 344 -27.27 -25.45 -34.48
N LEU A 345 -27.51 -25.09 -33.22
CA LEU A 345 -28.73 -24.34 -32.90
C LEU A 345 -28.51 -22.88 -33.33
N ALA A 346 -29.38 -22.39 -34.20
CA ALA A 346 -29.41 -20.98 -34.56
C ALA A 346 -30.30 -20.21 -33.59
N ASP A 347 -30.12 -18.89 -33.53
CA ASP A 347 -31.08 -18.02 -32.86
C ASP A 347 -32.46 -18.08 -33.55
N ILE A 348 -33.45 -17.41 -32.96
CA ILE A 348 -34.83 -17.40 -33.50
C ILE A 348 -34.93 -16.88 -34.95
N ASP A 349 -33.97 -16.06 -35.40
CA ASP A 349 -33.94 -15.51 -36.77
C ASP A 349 -33.23 -16.46 -37.76
N GLY A 350 -32.38 -17.35 -37.25
CA GLY A 350 -31.59 -18.30 -38.03
C GLY A 350 -30.11 -17.96 -38.11
N ASP A 351 -29.64 -16.96 -37.36
CA ASP A 351 -28.23 -16.61 -37.25
C ASP A 351 -27.52 -17.56 -36.26
N PRO A 352 -26.26 -17.96 -36.53
CA PRO A 352 -25.50 -18.80 -35.60
C PRO A 352 -25.20 -18.03 -34.30
N LEU A 353 -25.20 -18.75 -33.17
CA LEU A 353 -24.79 -18.18 -31.89
C LEU A 353 -23.29 -17.85 -31.90
N ALA A 354 -22.94 -16.66 -31.42
CA ALA A 354 -21.57 -16.15 -31.41
C ALA A 354 -21.16 -15.63 -30.03
N THR A 355 -19.90 -15.82 -29.66
CA THR A 355 -19.33 -15.29 -28.40
C THR A 355 -19.29 -13.76 -28.42
N GLY A 356 -19.45 -13.13 -27.26
CA GLY A 356 -19.45 -11.67 -27.11
C GLY A 356 -20.76 -10.98 -27.52
N VAL A 357 -21.77 -11.72 -27.97
CA VAL A 357 -23.11 -11.21 -28.26
C VAL A 357 -24.03 -11.43 -27.05
N ASP A 358 -24.86 -10.43 -26.76
CA ASP A 358 -25.88 -10.50 -25.71
C ASP A 358 -27.12 -11.26 -26.18
N TYR A 359 -27.47 -12.31 -25.46
CA TYR A 359 -28.64 -13.15 -25.74
C TYR A 359 -29.62 -13.14 -24.57
N VAL A 360 -30.89 -13.39 -24.87
CA VAL A 360 -31.94 -13.71 -23.90
C VAL A 360 -32.61 -15.01 -24.31
N VAL A 361 -33.16 -15.71 -23.32
CA VAL A 361 -33.80 -16.99 -23.51
C VAL A 361 -35.29 -16.86 -23.22
N TYR A 362 -36.08 -17.59 -23.99
CA TYR A 362 -37.53 -17.72 -23.79
C TYR A 362 -37.91 -19.20 -23.67
N LEU A 363 -38.97 -19.44 -22.90
CA LEU A 363 -39.61 -20.73 -22.72
C LEU A 363 -40.97 -20.72 -23.43
N TYR A 364 -41.15 -21.64 -24.37
CA TYR A 364 -42.40 -21.93 -25.05
C TYR A 364 -42.95 -23.28 -24.57
N MET A 365 -44.18 -23.31 -24.05
CA MET A 365 -44.80 -24.52 -23.54
C MET A 365 -46.09 -24.82 -24.30
N ALA A 366 -46.11 -25.97 -24.97
CA ALA A 366 -47.30 -26.49 -25.62
C ALA A 366 -48.12 -27.30 -24.60
N LEU A 367 -49.36 -26.88 -24.35
CA LEU A 367 -50.26 -27.59 -23.41
C LEU A 367 -50.97 -28.75 -24.12
N SER A 368 -51.38 -29.76 -23.35
CA SER A 368 -52.12 -30.91 -23.89
C SER A 368 -53.45 -30.47 -24.51
N LEU A 369 -53.79 -31.01 -25.69
CA LEU A 369 -55.06 -30.70 -26.37
C LEU A 369 -56.31 -31.01 -25.50
N PRO A 370 -56.36 -32.11 -24.71
CA PRO A 370 -57.46 -32.35 -23.77
C PRO A 370 -57.61 -31.23 -22.73
N TYR A 371 -56.51 -30.73 -22.17
CA TYR A 371 -56.54 -29.64 -21.19
C TYR A 371 -56.92 -28.31 -21.82
N GLN A 372 -56.40 -27.99 -23.01
CA GLN A 372 -56.77 -26.80 -23.78
C GLN A 372 -58.27 -26.74 -24.08
N LYS A 373 -58.87 -27.88 -24.46
CA LYS A 373 -60.32 -28.01 -24.65
C LYS A 373 -61.09 -27.81 -23.35
N TYR A 374 -60.58 -28.33 -22.23
CA TYR A 374 -61.20 -28.19 -20.91
C TYR A 374 -61.24 -26.73 -20.44
N ILE A 375 -60.13 -26.00 -20.56
CA ILE A 375 -60.07 -24.57 -20.18
C ILE A 375 -60.61 -23.63 -21.28
N ASN A 376 -61.08 -24.18 -22.40
CA ASN A 376 -61.52 -23.44 -23.60
C ASN A 376 -60.48 -22.37 -24.06
N SER A 377 -59.20 -22.73 -24.03
CA SER A 377 -58.09 -21.87 -24.46
C SER A 377 -57.06 -22.71 -25.20
N PHE A 378 -56.95 -22.46 -26.51
CA PHE A 378 -56.01 -23.16 -27.40
C PHE A 378 -54.63 -22.49 -27.48
N ASN A 379 -54.44 -21.37 -26.78
CA ASN A 379 -53.16 -20.69 -26.76
C ASN A 379 -52.17 -21.42 -25.87
N ASN A 380 -50.97 -21.60 -26.40
CA ASN A 380 -49.82 -22.07 -25.66
C ASN A 380 -49.29 -20.98 -24.71
N ILE A 381 -48.30 -21.33 -23.90
CA ILE A 381 -47.68 -20.39 -22.95
C ILE A 381 -46.31 -19.97 -23.49
N LEU A 382 -46.05 -18.67 -23.47
CA LEU A 382 -44.76 -18.08 -23.75
C LEU A 382 -44.31 -17.29 -22.51
N SER A 383 -43.08 -17.53 -22.07
CA SER A 383 -42.48 -16.79 -20.95
C SER A 383 -42.12 -15.36 -21.34
N SER A 384 -41.79 -14.54 -20.36
CA SER A 384 -41.02 -13.31 -20.59
C SER A 384 -39.54 -13.65 -20.80
N ALA A 385 -38.77 -12.68 -21.31
CA ALA A 385 -37.34 -12.85 -21.52
C ALA A 385 -36.60 -13.20 -20.21
N SER A 386 -35.61 -14.08 -20.29
CA SER A 386 -34.64 -14.27 -19.21
C SER A 386 -33.77 -13.03 -19.00
N GLN A 387 -32.99 -13.03 -17.91
CA GLN A 387 -31.86 -12.12 -17.80
C GLN A 387 -30.90 -12.31 -18.99
N THR A 388 -30.30 -11.20 -19.45
CA THR A 388 -29.32 -11.20 -20.53
C THR A 388 -28.09 -12.03 -20.15
N VAL A 389 -27.66 -12.88 -21.08
CA VAL A 389 -26.47 -13.72 -20.95
C VAL A 389 -25.48 -13.37 -22.07
N ASN A 390 -24.21 -13.25 -21.70
CA ASN A 390 -23.11 -12.97 -22.62
C ASN A 390 -22.03 -14.04 -22.44
N VAL A 391 -21.85 -14.88 -23.44
CA VAL A 391 -20.83 -15.95 -23.42
C VAL A 391 -19.51 -15.36 -23.88
N ARG A 392 -18.49 -15.41 -23.00
CA ARG A 392 -17.15 -14.90 -23.27
C ARG A 392 -16.12 -16.01 -23.06
N THR A 393 -15.16 -16.10 -23.96
CA THR A 393 -14.05 -17.05 -23.84
C THR A 393 -13.15 -16.66 -22.66
N PRO A 394 -12.95 -17.52 -21.65
CA PRO A 394 -12.09 -17.21 -20.52
C PRO A 394 -10.62 -17.14 -20.96
N LEU A 395 -9.92 -16.11 -20.52
CA LEU A 395 -8.47 -16.02 -20.67
C LEU A 395 -7.75 -16.88 -19.63
N SER A 396 -6.55 -17.35 -19.95
CA SER A 396 -5.74 -18.15 -19.02
C SER A 396 -5.26 -17.28 -17.86
N ALA A 397 -5.45 -17.75 -16.63
CA ALA A 397 -4.89 -17.11 -15.45
C ALA A 397 -3.38 -17.38 -15.36
N ALA A 398 -2.63 -16.44 -14.79
CA ALA A 398 -1.22 -16.64 -14.48
C ALA A 398 -1.05 -17.50 -13.22
N GLU A 399 -0.11 -18.43 -13.29
CA GLU A 399 0.25 -19.36 -12.21
C GLU A 399 1.71 -19.16 -11.80
N ASN A 400 2.08 -19.65 -10.62
CA ASN A 400 3.45 -19.57 -10.09
C ASN A 400 4.05 -18.16 -10.14
N VAL A 401 3.23 -17.15 -9.79
CA VAL A 401 3.67 -15.76 -9.77
C VAL A 401 4.68 -15.57 -8.66
N GLY A 402 5.82 -14.95 -8.96
CA GLY A 402 6.85 -14.67 -7.98
C GLY A 402 7.91 -13.74 -8.51
N PHE A 403 8.83 -13.33 -7.63
CA PHE A 403 9.98 -12.52 -8.04
C PHE A 403 11.08 -13.38 -8.63
N GLY A 404 11.79 -12.84 -9.62
CA GLY A 404 13.06 -13.40 -10.10
C GLY A 404 14.11 -13.42 -8.99
N ALA A 405 15.16 -14.21 -9.18
CA ALA A 405 16.24 -14.36 -8.19
C ALA A 405 16.95 -13.04 -7.86
N ASP A 406 16.98 -12.10 -8.82
CA ASP A 406 17.52 -10.76 -8.65
C ASP A 406 16.53 -9.77 -8.02
N LYS A 407 15.26 -10.17 -7.87
CA LYS A 407 14.13 -9.35 -7.39
C LYS A 407 13.93 -8.06 -8.20
N LYS A 408 14.41 -8.03 -9.45
CA LYS A 408 14.21 -6.93 -10.42
C LYS A 408 13.25 -7.30 -11.53
N SER A 409 12.63 -8.47 -11.42
CA SER A 409 11.65 -8.97 -12.37
C SER A 409 10.58 -9.78 -11.63
N VAL A 410 9.39 -9.82 -12.21
CA VAL A 410 8.32 -10.75 -11.84
C VAL A 410 8.27 -11.84 -12.89
N LEU A 411 8.27 -13.10 -12.45
CA LEU A 411 8.16 -14.29 -13.27
C LEU A 411 6.86 -15.01 -12.97
N PHE A 412 6.22 -15.55 -14.00
CA PHE A 412 5.03 -16.38 -13.87
C PHE A 412 4.89 -17.33 -15.06
N THR A 413 4.05 -18.35 -14.92
CA THR A 413 3.78 -19.34 -15.96
C THR A 413 2.35 -19.25 -16.46
N ILE A 414 2.15 -19.49 -17.76
CA ILE A 414 0.84 -19.60 -18.38
C ILE A 414 0.77 -20.81 -19.27
N GLN A 415 -0.33 -21.56 -19.10
CA GLN A 415 -0.76 -22.60 -20.01
C GLN A 415 -1.86 -22.01 -20.91
N SER A 416 -1.51 -21.70 -22.16
CA SER A 416 -2.46 -21.18 -23.14
C SER A 416 -2.04 -21.48 -24.57
N ASP A 417 -3.01 -21.96 -25.35
CA ASP A 417 -2.84 -22.27 -26.77
C ASP A 417 -2.79 -21.00 -27.64
N ASN A 418 -3.40 -19.89 -27.18
CA ASN A 418 -3.46 -18.62 -27.90
C ASN A 418 -2.98 -17.44 -27.04
N ILE A 419 -1.65 -17.34 -26.84
CA ILE A 419 -1.05 -16.22 -26.10
C ILE A 419 -1.22 -14.87 -26.82
N GLY A 420 -1.34 -14.88 -28.16
CA GLY A 420 -1.49 -13.65 -28.96
C GLY A 420 -2.80 -12.90 -28.70
N ALA A 421 -3.80 -13.56 -28.12
CA ALA A 421 -5.06 -12.95 -27.71
C ALA A 421 -4.99 -12.27 -26.32
N GLN A 422 -3.86 -12.36 -25.62
CA GLN A 422 -3.72 -11.95 -24.22
C GLN A 422 -2.58 -10.94 -24.02
N ALA A 423 -2.85 -9.91 -23.22
CA ALA A 423 -1.84 -9.04 -22.63
C ALA A 423 -1.84 -9.23 -21.11
N PHE A 424 -0.67 -9.18 -20.49
CA PHE A 424 -0.51 -9.44 -19.06
C PHE A 424 -0.02 -8.19 -18.36
N ARG A 425 -0.87 -7.65 -17.49
CA ARG A 425 -0.55 -6.48 -16.66
C ARG A 425 -0.07 -6.98 -15.30
N VAL A 426 1.16 -6.64 -14.94
CA VAL A 426 1.78 -6.98 -13.67
C VAL A 426 1.75 -5.77 -12.76
N MET A 427 1.11 -5.93 -11.61
CA MET A 427 0.95 -4.91 -10.58
C MET A 427 1.70 -5.34 -9.33
N LEU A 428 2.24 -4.37 -8.58
CA LEU A 428 2.89 -4.61 -7.30
C LEU A 428 2.03 -4.02 -6.19
N LEU A 429 1.62 -4.86 -5.26
CA LEU A 429 0.80 -4.48 -4.11
C LEU A 429 1.70 -4.35 -2.86
N PRO A 430 1.59 -3.28 -2.05
CA PRO A 430 2.31 -3.19 -0.78
C PRO A 430 1.77 -4.26 0.18
N ALA A 431 2.65 -5.10 0.72
CA ALA A 431 2.28 -6.15 1.67
C ALA A 431 2.47 -5.69 3.12
N TRP A 432 1.67 -6.24 4.03
CA TRP A 432 1.80 -6.09 5.49
C TRP A 432 1.61 -4.68 6.06
N GLN A 433 0.96 -3.77 5.35
CA GLN A 433 0.64 -2.47 5.93
C GLN A 433 -0.65 -2.57 6.77
N PRO A 434 -0.58 -2.34 8.10
CA PRO A 434 -1.74 -2.48 8.95
C PRO A 434 -2.74 -1.37 8.66
N LEU A 435 -3.92 -1.75 8.17
CA LEU A 435 -5.10 -0.89 8.22
C LEU A 435 -5.68 -0.98 9.64
N THR A 436 -5.76 0.15 10.34
CA THR A 436 -6.33 0.18 11.69
C THR A 436 -7.85 0.07 11.63
N GLY A 437 -8.37 -1.11 11.95
CA GLY A 437 -9.73 -1.38 12.43
C GLY A 437 -10.84 -1.05 11.43
N GLY A 438 -11.42 -2.06 10.78
CA GLY A 438 -12.63 -2.01 9.95
C GLY A 438 -13.23 -3.41 9.77
N LEU A 439 -14.37 -3.52 9.08
CA LEU A 439 -15.05 -4.75 8.65
C LEU A 439 -14.10 -5.73 7.93
N LEU A 440 -13.03 -5.22 7.29
CA LEU A 440 -11.97 -6.00 6.64
C LEU A 440 -10.81 -6.43 7.56
N THR A 441 -10.82 -6.01 8.83
CA THR A 441 -9.92 -6.50 9.88
C THR A 441 -10.64 -7.36 10.92
N ASP A 442 -11.95 -7.59 10.74
CA ASP A 442 -12.67 -8.54 11.56
C ASP A 442 -12.17 -9.95 11.22
N ASP A 443 -12.00 -10.80 12.24
CA ASP A 443 -11.53 -12.19 12.12
C ASP A 443 -12.38 -13.05 11.14
N ALA A 444 -13.50 -12.51 10.66
CA ALA A 444 -14.38 -13.12 9.66
C ALA A 444 -13.91 -12.96 8.20
N PHE A 445 -12.98 -12.05 7.88
CA PHE A 445 -12.29 -12.00 6.57
C PHE A 445 -11.04 -12.90 6.57
N GLU A 446 -11.01 -13.93 7.41
CA GLU A 446 -10.07 -15.04 7.30
C GLU A 446 -10.45 -15.97 6.13
N GLU A 447 -10.26 -15.52 4.89
CA GLU A 447 -9.97 -16.47 3.81
C GLU A 447 -8.46 -16.76 3.85
N LYS A 448 -8.09 -17.62 4.80
CA LYS A 448 -6.73 -18.07 5.08
C LYS A 448 -6.01 -18.52 3.80
N SER A 449 -5.01 -17.76 3.35
CA SER A 449 -3.90 -18.36 2.60
C SER A 449 -3.14 -19.29 3.56
N ALA A 450 -2.62 -20.40 3.04
CA ALA A 450 -1.98 -21.43 3.84
C ALA A 450 -0.72 -20.96 4.63
N ASP A 451 -0.22 -19.73 4.39
CA ASP A 451 0.98 -19.16 5.00
C ASP A 451 0.79 -17.75 5.62
N GLY A 452 -0.46 -17.28 5.81
CA GLY A 452 -0.73 -16.04 6.57
C GLY A 452 -0.45 -14.72 5.81
N SER A 453 -0.30 -14.76 4.49
CA SER A 453 -0.08 -13.57 3.65
C SER A 453 -1.38 -12.77 3.45
N VAL A 454 -1.73 -11.91 4.42
CA VAL A 454 -2.95 -11.08 4.34
C VAL A 454 -2.61 -9.73 3.70
N ILE A 455 -3.12 -9.49 2.49
CA ILE A 455 -3.27 -8.11 1.99
C ILE A 455 -4.39 -7.46 2.79
N HIS A 456 -4.09 -6.37 3.49
CA HIS A 456 -5.06 -5.76 4.41
C HIS A 456 -6.01 -4.76 3.73
N PHE A 457 -5.94 -4.60 2.41
CA PHE A 457 -6.80 -3.70 1.63
C PHE A 457 -7.58 -4.44 0.55
N TYR A 458 -8.69 -3.84 0.12
CA TYR A 458 -9.63 -4.42 -0.83
C TYR A 458 -9.05 -4.41 -2.26
N PHE A 459 -8.77 -5.59 -2.82
CA PHE A 459 -8.26 -5.73 -4.18
C PHE A 459 -8.95 -6.88 -4.91
N ASN A 460 -9.46 -6.61 -6.12
CA ASN A 460 -10.18 -7.60 -6.91
C ASN A 460 -9.92 -7.41 -8.42
N LYS A 461 -10.48 -8.32 -9.24
CA LYS A 461 -10.31 -8.30 -10.69
C LYS A 461 -10.81 -7.00 -11.35
N THR A 462 -11.92 -6.42 -10.85
CA THR A 462 -12.47 -5.18 -11.41
C THR A 462 -11.57 -4.00 -11.11
N ILE A 463 -10.98 -3.94 -9.91
CA ILE A 463 -9.96 -2.96 -9.51
C ILE A 463 -8.72 -3.09 -10.39
N ALA A 464 -8.17 -4.30 -10.52
CA ALA A 464 -7.01 -4.57 -11.35
C ALA A 464 -7.18 -4.07 -12.81
N ALA A 465 -8.39 -4.17 -13.36
CA ALA A 465 -8.68 -3.74 -14.72
C ALA A 465 -8.66 -2.22 -14.93
N GLN A 466 -8.89 -1.43 -13.86
CA GLN A 466 -8.94 0.04 -13.89
C GLN A 466 -7.61 0.71 -13.50
N ILE A 467 -6.59 -0.08 -13.11
CA ILE A 467 -5.28 0.49 -12.77
C ILE A 467 -4.69 1.19 -14.00
N SER A 468 -4.20 2.40 -13.78
CA SER A 468 -3.54 3.22 -14.81
C SER A 468 -2.32 2.51 -15.37
N SER A 469 -2.04 2.70 -16.66
CA SER A 469 -0.84 2.17 -17.32
C SER A 469 0.48 2.67 -16.74
N ALA A 470 0.45 3.72 -15.92
CA ALA A 470 1.61 4.17 -15.15
C ALA A 470 1.95 3.26 -13.95
N ASN A 471 0.99 2.48 -13.45
CA ASN A 471 1.10 1.70 -12.21
C ASN A 471 1.11 0.18 -12.45
N TYR A 472 1.32 -0.25 -13.70
CA TYR A 472 1.53 -1.66 -14.03
C TYR A 472 2.59 -1.80 -15.13
N GLN A 473 3.25 -2.95 -15.15
CA GLN A 473 4.18 -3.32 -16.21
C GLN A 473 3.57 -4.39 -17.11
N LEU A 474 3.76 -4.27 -18.43
CA LEU A 474 3.41 -5.34 -19.36
C LEU A 474 4.47 -6.44 -19.33
N ALA A 475 4.04 -7.68 -19.17
CA ALA A 475 4.92 -8.84 -19.26
C ALA A 475 5.12 -9.29 -20.71
N TYR A 476 6.29 -9.84 -21.01
CA TYR A 476 6.62 -10.46 -22.28
C TYR A 476 6.95 -11.94 -22.11
N CYS A 477 6.82 -12.73 -23.18
CA CYS A 477 7.16 -14.15 -23.15
C CYS A 477 8.69 -14.31 -23.16
N LYS A 478 9.25 -14.82 -22.06
CA LYS A 478 10.68 -15.08 -21.90
C LYS A 478 11.07 -16.41 -22.53
N ALA A 479 10.28 -17.45 -22.31
CA ALA A 479 10.55 -18.80 -22.80
C ALA A 479 9.26 -19.59 -23.02
N THR A 480 9.31 -20.58 -23.92
CA THR A 480 8.23 -21.54 -24.14
C THR A 480 8.81 -22.95 -24.10
N HIS A 481 8.19 -23.84 -23.34
CA HIS A 481 8.58 -25.25 -23.26
C HIS A 481 7.33 -26.14 -23.21
N ILE A 482 7.52 -27.43 -23.44
CA ILE A 482 6.46 -28.43 -23.34
C ILE A 482 6.67 -29.18 -22.03
N ASP A 483 5.66 -29.20 -21.17
CA ASP A 483 5.64 -29.99 -19.94
C ASP A 483 4.37 -30.85 -19.93
N ASN A 484 4.53 -32.15 -19.69
CA ASN A 484 3.45 -33.14 -19.74
C ASN A 484 2.52 -33.05 -20.96
N GLY A 485 3.04 -32.64 -22.13
CA GLY A 485 2.28 -32.49 -23.38
C GLY A 485 1.52 -31.16 -23.52
N ALA A 486 1.57 -30.28 -22.52
CA ALA A 486 1.01 -28.93 -22.58
C ALA A 486 2.09 -27.89 -22.91
N VAL A 487 1.71 -26.86 -23.67
CA VAL A 487 2.59 -25.72 -23.96
C VAL A 487 2.59 -24.78 -22.76
N ILE A 488 3.70 -24.74 -22.02
CA ILE A 488 3.90 -23.82 -20.90
C ILE A 488 4.79 -22.66 -21.35
N ARG A 489 4.33 -21.45 -21.06
CA ARG A 489 5.04 -20.21 -21.36
C ARG A 489 5.47 -19.55 -20.07
N VAL A 490 6.77 -19.25 -19.99
CA VAL A 490 7.35 -18.47 -18.90
C VAL A 490 7.31 -17.00 -19.32
N MET A 491 6.66 -16.20 -18.49
CA MET A 491 6.46 -14.77 -18.70
C MET A 491 7.34 -13.99 -17.74
N GLU A 492 7.77 -12.81 -18.17
CA GLU A 492 8.63 -11.91 -17.39
C GLU A 492 8.15 -10.47 -17.54
N ALA A 493 8.06 -9.76 -16.41
CA ALA A 493 7.93 -8.32 -16.37
C ALA A 493 9.11 -7.72 -15.60
N ALA A 494 9.81 -6.76 -16.20
CA ALA A 494 10.89 -6.05 -15.51
C ALA A 494 10.31 -5.08 -14.47
N ILE A 495 11.03 -4.87 -13.37
CA ILE A 495 10.72 -3.85 -12.36
C ILE A 495 11.74 -2.72 -12.56
N PRO A 496 11.40 -1.67 -13.33
CA PRO A 496 12.31 -0.54 -13.50
C PRO A 496 12.39 0.33 -12.24
N ASP A 497 13.44 1.13 -12.13
CA ASP A 497 13.73 1.96 -10.94
C ASP A 497 12.66 3.04 -10.67
N ASP A 498 11.91 3.44 -11.71
CA ASP A 498 10.83 4.43 -11.66
C ASP A 498 9.44 3.79 -11.52
N MET A 499 9.36 2.48 -11.32
CA MET A 499 8.10 1.78 -11.12
C MET A 499 7.45 2.24 -9.82
N THR A 500 6.12 2.36 -9.86
CA THR A 500 5.27 2.62 -8.72
C THR A 500 4.52 1.35 -8.31
N ASP A 501 4.01 1.36 -7.08
CA ASP A 501 3.00 0.40 -6.66
C ASP A 501 1.64 0.66 -7.34
N ASN A 502 0.67 -0.18 -7.03
CA ASN A 502 -0.70 -0.07 -7.55
C ASN A 502 -1.42 1.25 -7.20
N PHE A 503 -0.96 1.98 -6.19
CA PHE A 503 -1.50 3.27 -5.76
C PHE A 503 -0.77 4.46 -6.40
N GLY A 504 0.36 4.23 -7.08
CA GLY A 504 1.17 5.26 -7.70
C GLY A 504 2.28 5.81 -6.81
N SER A 505 2.56 5.17 -5.66
CA SER A 505 3.70 5.49 -4.82
C SER A 505 4.96 4.84 -5.35
N PRO A 506 6.12 5.52 -5.36
CA PRO A 506 7.40 4.90 -5.70
C PRO A 506 7.69 3.67 -4.83
N LEU A 507 8.25 2.61 -5.42
CA LEU A 507 8.61 1.41 -4.68
C LEU A 507 9.71 1.71 -3.65
N ILE A 508 9.52 1.25 -2.41
CA ILE A 508 10.45 1.48 -1.30
C ILE A 508 11.34 0.25 -1.12
N ALA A 509 12.65 0.43 -1.24
CA ALA A 509 13.61 -0.63 -0.97
C ALA A 509 13.49 -1.12 0.49
N GLY A 510 13.52 -2.44 0.70
CA GLY A 510 13.35 -3.02 2.04
C GLY A 510 11.90 -3.27 2.46
N MET A 511 10.90 -2.79 1.70
CA MET A 511 9.49 -3.09 1.93
C MET A 511 9.06 -4.37 1.18
N TYR A 512 8.02 -5.03 1.70
CA TYR A 512 7.44 -6.23 1.09
C TYR A 512 6.40 -5.83 0.04
N TYR A 513 6.51 -6.46 -1.14
CA TYR A 513 5.51 -6.31 -2.19
C TYR A 513 4.99 -7.68 -2.64
N LEU A 514 3.73 -7.71 -3.06
CA LEU A 514 3.05 -8.87 -3.63
C LEU A 514 2.78 -8.63 -5.12
N PRO A 515 3.35 -9.42 -6.04
CA PRO A 515 3.09 -9.29 -7.47
C PRO A 515 1.75 -9.92 -7.83
N VAL A 516 0.96 -9.23 -8.65
CA VAL A 516 -0.34 -9.70 -9.13
C VAL A 516 -0.43 -9.50 -10.63
N VAL A 517 -0.95 -10.50 -11.33
CA VAL A 517 -1.04 -10.50 -12.79
C VAL A 517 -2.50 -10.51 -13.22
N LEU A 518 -2.87 -9.58 -14.09
CA LEU A 518 -4.15 -9.56 -14.78
C LEU A 518 -3.96 -9.87 -16.26
N SER A 519 -4.57 -10.96 -16.70
CA SER A 519 -4.72 -11.33 -18.12
C SER A 519 -5.91 -10.56 -18.70
N VAL A 520 -5.65 -9.70 -19.68
CA VAL A 520 -6.67 -8.93 -20.42
C VAL A 520 -6.61 -9.26 -21.90
N PRO A 521 -7.69 -9.02 -22.67
CA PRO A 521 -7.66 -9.19 -24.13
C PRO A 521 -6.58 -8.27 -24.72
N SER A 522 -5.78 -8.80 -25.64
CA SER A 522 -4.82 -8.01 -26.42
C SER A 522 -5.53 -6.99 -27.31
N ASP A 523 -4.85 -5.92 -27.70
CA ASP A 523 -5.39 -4.93 -28.65
C ASP A 523 -5.71 -5.52 -30.04
N SER A 524 -5.20 -6.71 -30.35
CA SER A 524 -5.45 -7.44 -31.59
C SER A 524 -6.73 -8.27 -31.62
N VAL A 525 -7.52 -8.30 -30.54
CA VAL A 525 -8.77 -9.09 -30.48
C VAL A 525 -9.96 -8.24 -30.02
N GLU A 526 -11.16 -8.67 -30.38
CA GLU A 526 -12.41 -8.05 -29.93
C GLU A 526 -12.56 -8.17 -28.39
N PRO A 527 -12.53 -7.07 -27.62
CA PRO A 527 -12.47 -7.12 -26.16
C PRO A 527 -13.70 -7.79 -25.52
N ASN A 528 -14.86 -7.68 -26.17
CA ASN A 528 -16.12 -8.21 -25.66
C ASN A 528 -16.25 -9.73 -25.81
N ALA A 529 -15.42 -10.36 -26.64
CA ALA A 529 -15.43 -11.82 -26.84
C ALA A 529 -14.71 -12.58 -25.72
N TYR A 530 -13.91 -11.89 -24.90
CA TYR A 530 -13.03 -12.52 -23.91
C TYR A 530 -13.32 -12.04 -22.49
N ALA A 531 -13.17 -12.94 -21.52
CA ALA A 531 -13.26 -12.63 -20.10
C ALA A 531 -11.88 -12.59 -19.47
N SER A 532 -11.51 -11.44 -18.89
CA SER A 532 -10.26 -11.27 -18.16
C SER A 532 -10.15 -12.22 -16.97
N ALA A 533 -8.91 -12.64 -16.68
CA ALA A 533 -8.56 -13.52 -15.57
C ALA A 533 -7.46 -12.87 -14.72
N MET A 534 -7.50 -13.09 -13.41
CA MET A 534 -6.50 -12.56 -12.46
C MET A 534 -5.78 -13.73 -11.80
N SER A 535 -4.48 -13.57 -11.54
CA SER A 535 -3.72 -14.53 -10.76
C SER A 535 -4.27 -14.67 -9.35
N SER A 536 -4.06 -15.84 -8.74
CA SER A 536 -4.41 -16.04 -7.35
C SER A 536 -3.58 -15.15 -6.43
N LEU A 537 -4.26 -14.32 -5.62
CA LEU A 537 -3.62 -13.48 -4.60
C LEU A 537 -2.99 -14.32 -3.48
N TRP A 538 -3.56 -15.49 -3.22
CA TRP A 538 -3.23 -16.35 -2.06
C TRP A 538 -2.15 -17.38 -2.36
N ALA A 539 -1.87 -17.64 -3.64
CA ALA A 539 -0.82 -18.56 -4.07
C ALA A 539 0.54 -17.86 -4.27
N THR A 540 0.60 -16.54 -4.08
CA THR A 540 1.78 -15.72 -4.32
C THR A 540 2.42 -15.31 -3.00
N THR A 541 3.73 -15.49 -2.86
CA THR A 541 4.46 -15.11 -1.64
C THR A 541 5.00 -13.68 -1.74
N PRO A 542 4.73 -12.78 -0.77
CA PRO A 542 5.34 -11.46 -0.73
C PRO A 542 6.87 -11.57 -0.61
N ALA A 543 7.61 -10.64 -1.24
CA ALA A 543 9.05 -10.55 -1.07
C ALA A 543 9.54 -9.12 -0.87
N VAL A 544 10.63 -8.98 -0.13
CA VAL A 544 11.34 -7.71 0.04
C VAL A 544 12.06 -7.35 -1.26
N LEU A 545 11.77 -6.17 -1.81
CA LEU A 545 12.53 -5.62 -2.94
C LEU A 545 13.95 -5.24 -2.50
N VAL A 546 14.93 -5.57 -3.33
CA VAL A 546 16.33 -5.14 -3.14
C VAL A 546 16.45 -3.70 -3.63
N ALA A 547 17.29 -2.90 -2.98
CA ALA A 547 17.64 -1.57 -3.46
C ALA A 547 18.02 -1.63 -4.95
N LEU A 548 17.21 -0.97 -5.78
CA LEU A 548 17.53 -0.70 -7.17
C LEU A 548 18.66 0.32 -7.20
N ALA A 549 19.59 0.19 -8.14
CA ALA A 549 20.88 0.88 -8.07
C ALA A 549 20.68 2.40 -8.25
N GLY A 550 20.61 3.15 -7.14
CA GLY A 550 20.35 4.60 -7.15
C GLY A 550 19.56 5.11 -5.94
N SER A 551 18.95 4.25 -5.12
CA SER A 551 18.35 4.67 -3.84
C SER A 551 19.44 4.78 -2.77
N GLU A 552 19.57 5.95 -2.13
CA GLU A 552 20.50 6.15 -1.02
C GLU A 552 20.24 5.14 0.11
N ASP A 553 21.33 4.54 0.58
CA ASP A 553 21.37 3.45 1.55
C ASP A 553 20.96 3.98 2.94
N VAL A 554 19.69 3.85 3.32
CA VAL A 554 19.24 4.05 4.71
C VAL A 554 19.25 2.71 5.43
N THR A 555 20.41 2.06 5.50
CA THR A 555 20.62 0.89 6.36
C THR A 555 20.80 1.32 7.82
N SER A 556 19.74 1.23 8.61
CA SER A 556 19.79 0.68 9.98
C SER A 556 18.38 0.58 10.60
N VAL A 557 17.61 -0.43 10.22
CA VAL A 557 16.48 -0.89 11.05
C VAL A 557 17.02 -1.94 11.99
N SER A 558 17.27 -1.58 13.25
CA SER A 558 17.49 -2.54 14.32
C SER A 558 16.15 -3.17 14.71
N THR A 559 16.06 -4.49 14.64
CA THR A 559 15.02 -5.32 15.24
C THR A 559 14.66 -4.85 16.66
N PRO A 560 13.37 -4.70 17.03
CA PRO A 560 12.99 -4.53 18.43
C PRO A 560 13.27 -5.82 19.21
N PRO A 561 13.79 -5.76 20.45
CA PRO A 561 13.99 -6.94 21.26
C PRO A 561 12.65 -7.52 21.72
N ALA A 562 12.56 -8.85 21.68
CA ALA A 562 11.44 -9.62 22.20
C ALA A 562 11.23 -9.31 23.70
N VAL A 563 10.02 -8.88 24.05
CA VAL A 563 9.60 -8.76 25.45
C VAL A 563 9.31 -10.18 25.96
N SER A 564 10.26 -10.74 26.69
CA SER A 564 10.06 -11.96 27.46
C SER A 564 9.09 -11.69 28.61
N ALA A 565 7.91 -12.28 28.56
CA ALA A 565 7.03 -12.40 29.72
C ALA A 565 7.65 -13.41 30.70
N SER A 566 8.17 -12.93 31.83
CA SER A 566 8.40 -13.76 33.01
C SER A 566 7.36 -13.41 34.06
N GLY A 567 6.48 -14.37 34.33
CA GLY A 567 5.48 -14.26 35.38
C GLY A 567 6.06 -14.38 36.79
N ASP A 568 5.26 -13.82 37.69
CA ASP A 568 4.85 -14.36 38.98
C ASP A 568 5.69 -14.04 40.23
N SER A 569 4.99 -13.46 41.21
CA SER A 569 5.25 -13.50 42.65
C SER A 569 4.17 -12.71 43.41
N THR A 570 3.01 -13.33 43.60
CA THR A 570 2.27 -13.47 44.87
C THR A 570 2.41 -12.37 45.96
N ALA A 571 1.28 -11.77 46.39
CA ALA A 571 0.76 -11.84 47.77
C ALA A 571 -0.60 -11.12 47.91
N ALA A 572 -1.44 -11.69 48.77
CA ALA A 572 -2.89 -11.50 48.91
C ALA A 572 -3.31 -10.28 49.79
N PRO A 573 -4.63 -10.02 49.96
CA PRO A 573 -5.20 -8.74 50.40
C PRO A 573 -5.40 -8.64 51.93
N ALA A 574 -5.62 -7.43 52.43
CA ALA A 574 -6.13 -7.18 53.78
C ALA A 574 -7.22 -6.10 53.77
N ASP A 575 -8.33 -6.46 54.40
CA ASP A 575 -9.55 -5.70 54.70
C ASP A 575 -9.34 -4.48 55.60
N GLY A 576 -10.32 -3.58 55.51
CA GLY A 576 -10.79 -2.70 56.60
C GLY A 576 -10.00 -1.40 56.77
N ASP A 577 -10.58 -0.29 57.21
CA ASP A 577 -11.95 0.13 57.50
C ASP A 577 -11.85 1.66 57.75
N GLU A 578 -12.99 2.33 57.82
CA GLU A 578 -13.21 3.65 58.45
C GLU A 578 -12.84 4.95 57.70
N ASN A 579 -13.93 5.67 57.36
CA ASN A 579 -14.24 7.06 57.72
C ASN A 579 -13.18 8.14 57.44
N ASN A 580 -13.49 9.08 56.53
CA ASN A 580 -13.78 10.44 56.98
C ASN A 580 -14.58 11.28 55.98
N GLU A 581 -15.51 12.03 56.54
CA GLU A 581 -16.37 13.04 55.95
C GLU A 581 -15.56 14.23 55.41
N GLN A 582 -15.99 14.84 54.31
CA GLN A 582 -16.55 16.21 54.29
C GLN A 582 -16.71 16.76 52.87
N GLN A 583 -17.96 17.12 52.57
CA GLN A 583 -18.32 18.14 51.61
C GLN A 583 -17.68 19.48 51.98
N THR A 584 -17.31 20.29 50.99
CA THR A 584 -17.86 21.65 50.83
C THR A 584 -17.51 22.21 49.47
N GLU A 585 -18.49 22.94 48.93
CA GLU A 585 -18.51 23.66 47.66
C GLU A 585 -17.49 24.81 47.61
N SER A 586 -17.00 25.11 46.41
CA SER A 586 -16.80 26.44 45.82
C SER A 586 -16.55 26.31 44.32
#